data_AF-A0A8I1RIE2-F1
#
_entry.id   AF-A0A8I1RIE2-F1
#
_cell.length_a   1.000
_cell.length_b   1.000
_cell.length_c   1.000
_cell.angle_alpha   90.00
_cell.angle_beta   90.00
_cell.angle_gamma   90.00
#
_symmetry.space_group_name_H-M   'P 1'
#
loop_
_entity.id
_entity.type
_entity.pdbx_description
1 polymer ?
#
loop_
_entity_poly.entity_id
_entity_poly.type
_entity_poly.pdbx_seq_one_letter_code
_entity_poly.pdbx_strand_id
1 'polypeptide(L)'
;MQALASYAARRGQSRSLIAEAAIASFLSPDAAERQEAAVTKRLDQMDRRMLRTERDVGITVELLALFVRFWLTSTPALPEPAQAAARAQGDKRYDGFMEALGKRLAKGPNVRQEIPEDHPRAGDL
;
A
#
# COMPACT_ATOMS: atom_id res chain seq x y z
N MET A 1 43.62 -3.68 -12.30
CA MET A 1 43.71 -4.59 -13.47
C MET A 1 43.39 -6.06 -13.19
N GLN A 2 43.63 -6.59 -11.97
CA GLN A 2 43.31 -7.99 -11.62
C GLN A 2 41.81 -8.34 -11.73
N ALA A 3 40.91 -7.46 -11.28
CA ALA A 3 39.46 -7.70 -11.36
C ALA A 3 38.98 -7.96 -12.80
N LEU A 4 39.41 -7.12 -13.76
CA LEU A 4 39.11 -7.31 -15.19
C LEU A 4 39.68 -8.61 -15.74
N ALA A 5 40.93 -8.95 -15.39
CA ALA A 5 41.57 -10.19 -15.81
C ALA A 5 40.82 -11.42 -15.28
N SER A 6 40.41 -11.40 -14.02
CA SER A 6 39.61 -12.48 -13.42
C SER A 6 38.22 -12.61 -14.04
N TYR A 7 37.58 -11.49 -14.36
CA TYR A 7 36.27 -11.48 -15.01
C TYR A 7 36.33 -12.02 -16.44
N ALA A 8 37.34 -11.59 -17.21
CA ALA A 8 37.62 -12.06 -18.55
C ALA A 8 37.91 -13.58 -18.58
N ALA A 9 38.74 -14.07 -17.64
CA ALA A 9 39.05 -15.49 -17.50
C ALA A 9 37.82 -16.34 -17.15
N ARG A 10 36.95 -15.87 -16.25
CA ARG A 10 35.68 -16.56 -15.91
C ARG A 10 34.71 -16.65 -17.08
N ARG A 11 34.76 -15.70 -18.02
CA ARG A 11 33.91 -15.64 -19.21
C ARG A 11 34.56 -16.25 -20.46
N GLY A 12 35.83 -16.68 -20.39
CA GLY A 12 36.58 -17.20 -21.54
C GLY A 12 36.82 -16.15 -22.65
N GLN A 13 36.83 -14.87 -22.30
CA GLN A 13 36.97 -13.77 -23.27
C GLN A 13 38.27 -12.98 -23.05
N SER A 14 38.72 -12.27 -24.08
CA SER A 14 39.92 -11.44 -23.97
C SER A 14 39.67 -10.21 -23.10
N ARG A 15 40.71 -9.74 -22.38
CA ARG A 15 40.62 -8.54 -21.54
C ARG A 15 40.27 -7.29 -22.34
N SER A 16 40.75 -7.21 -23.59
CA SER A 16 40.46 -6.11 -24.50
C SER A 16 38.98 -6.09 -24.89
N LEU A 17 38.41 -7.26 -25.22
CA LEU A 17 37.00 -7.37 -25.62
C LEU A 17 36.05 -7.04 -24.48
N ILE A 18 36.35 -7.48 -23.25
CA ILE A 18 35.58 -7.09 -22.06
C ILE A 18 35.69 -5.59 -21.80
N ALA A 19 36.89 -5.00 -21.94
CA ALA A 19 37.10 -3.57 -21.71
C ALA A 19 36.35 -2.71 -22.75
N GLU A 20 36.40 -3.11 -24.02
CA GLU A 20 35.71 -2.43 -25.11
C GLU A 20 34.20 -2.51 -24.95
N ALA A 21 33.65 -3.67 -24.59
CA ALA A 21 32.23 -3.83 -24.28
C ALA A 21 31.79 -3.02 -23.06
N ALA A 22 32.62 -2.93 -22.02
CA ALA A 22 32.34 -2.12 -20.83
C ALA A 22 32.33 -0.62 -21.16
N ILE A 23 33.27 -0.14 -21.98
CA ILE A 23 33.33 1.26 -22.42
C ILE A 23 32.15 1.57 -23.34
N ALA A 24 31.82 0.71 -24.31
CA ALA A 24 30.67 0.88 -25.19
C ALA A 24 29.35 0.91 -24.39
N SER A 25 29.21 0.06 -23.38
CA SER A 25 28.06 0.07 -22.48
C SER A 25 28.01 1.31 -21.59
N PHE A 26 29.16 1.81 -21.11
CA PHE A 26 29.23 3.01 -20.27
C PHE A 26 28.90 4.28 -21.06
N LEU A 27 29.33 4.34 -22.32
CA LEU A 27 29.05 5.46 -23.21
C LEU A 27 27.68 5.33 -23.90
N SER A 28 26.90 4.27 -23.62
CA SER A 28 25.58 4.08 -24.21
C SER A 28 24.53 4.93 -23.46
N PRO A 29 23.84 5.87 -24.14
CA PRO A 29 22.74 6.65 -23.55
C PRO A 29 21.59 5.78 -23.04
N ASP A 30 21.41 4.62 -23.67
CA ASP A 30 20.28 3.72 -23.51
C ASP A 30 20.21 3.09 -22.10
N ALA A 31 21.33 2.91 -21.41
CA ALA A 31 21.33 2.36 -20.06
C ALA A 31 20.76 3.36 -19.03
N ALA A 32 21.11 4.64 -19.15
CA ALA A 32 20.60 5.69 -18.29
C ALA A 32 19.11 5.96 -18.57
N GLU A 33 18.72 6.04 -19.84
CA GLU A 33 17.33 6.21 -20.26
C GLU A 33 16.43 5.06 -19.78
N ARG A 34 16.91 3.80 -19.88
CA ARG A 34 16.17 2.64 -19.35
C ARG A 34 15.99 2.70 -17.83
N GLN A 35 17.00 3.15 -17.09
CA GLN A 35 16.91 3.31 -15.64
C GLN A 35 15.93 4.41 -15.27
N GLU A 36 15.98 5.56 -15.94
CA GLU A 36 15.07 6.68 -15.74
C GLU A 36 13.62 6.27 -16.05
N ALA A 37 13.37 5.62 -17.19
CA ALA A 37 12.05 5.11 -17.56
C ALA A 37 11.49 4.12 -16.52
N ALA A 38 12.34 3.25 -15.96
CA ALA A 38 11.94 2.32 -14.90
C ALA A 38 11.57 3.05 -13.59
N VAL A 39 12.28 4.13 -13.25
CA VAL A 39 11.97 4.96 -12.08
C VAL A 39 10.65 5.70 -12.29
N THR A 40 10.47 6.38 -13.42
CA THR A 40 9.23 7.10 -13.76
C THR A 40 8.03 6.16 -13.72
N LYS A 41 8.12 4.97 -14.34
CA LYS A 41 7.05 3.96 -14.29
C LYS A 41 6.70 3.54 -12.86
N ARG A 42 7.70 3.45 -11.97
CA ARG A 42 7.48 3.09 -10.57
C ARG A 42 6.79 4.23 -9.80
N LEU A 43 7.15 5.48 -10.09
CA LEU A 43 6.50 6.66 -9.52
C LEU A 43 5.03 6.75 -9.97
N ASP A 44 4.75 6.58 -11.27
CA ASP A 44 3.38 6.54 -11.79
C ASP A 44 2.53 5.47 -11.10
N GLN A 45 3.13 4.31 -10.84
CA GLN A 45 2.44 3.23 -10.12
C GLN A 45 2.17 3.61 -8.66
N MET A 46 3.09 4.32 -8.01
CA MET A 46 2.89 4.81 -6.64
C MET A 46 1.78 5.87 -6.59
N ASP A 47 1.76 6.81 -7.53
CA ASP A 47 0.74 7.86 -7.59
C ASP A 47 -0.66 7.28 -7.80
N ARG A 48 -0.81 6.30 -8.71
CA ARG A 48 -2.10 5.59 -8.88
C ARG A 48 -2.55 4.90 -7.61
N ARG A 49 -1.62 4.29 -6.86
CA ARG A 49 -1.93 3.65 -5.57
C ARG A 49 -2.29 4.67 -4.50
N MET A 50 -1.66 5.85 -4.52
CA MET A 50 -1.96 6.95 -3.61
C MET A 50 -3.37 7.48 -3.86
N LEU A 51 -3.73 7.80 -5.10
CA LEU A 51 -5.06 8.29 -5.47
C LEU A 51 -6.18 7.31 -5.07
N ARG A 52 -5.97 6.00 -5.26
CA ARG A 52 -6.92 4.99 -4.78
C ARG A 52 -7.05 5.01 -3.26
N THR A 53 -5.92 5.10 -2.55
CA THR A 53 -5.91 5.16 -1.08
C THR A 53 -6.62 6.41 -0.57
N GLU A 54 -6.41 7.56 -1.20
CA GLU A 54 -7.11 8.81 -0.87
C GLU A 54 -8.62 8.67 -1.06
N ARG A 55 -9.06 8.06 -2.17
CA ARG A 55 -10.48 7.76 -2.40
C ARG A 55 -11.05 6.85 -1.30
N ASP A 56 -10.36 5.75 -0.99
CA ASP A 56 -10.82 4.80 0.04
C ASP A 56 -10.90 5.46 1.43
N VAL A 57 -9.96 6.34 1.74
CA VAL A 57 -9.98 7.15 2.98
C VAL A 57 -11.16 8.10 2.97
N GLY A 58 -11.42 8.79 1.86
CA GLY A 58 -12.59 9.66 1.69
C GLY A 58 -13.90 8.93 1.94
N ILE A 59 -14.09 7.75 1.32
CA ILE A 59 -15.26 6.90 1.53
C ILE A 59 -15.40 6.48 2.99
N THR A 60 -14.29 6.13 3.65
CA THR A 60 -14.28 5.73 5.06
C THR A 60 -14.70 6.89 5.98
N VAL A 61 -14.24 8.11 5.69
CA VAL A 61 -14.62 9.33 6.42
C VAL A 61 -16.10 9.63 6.24
N GLU A 62 -16.63 9.56 5.02
CA GLU A 62 -18.05 9.75 4.75
C GLU A 62 -18.92 8.71 5.46
N LEU A 63 -18.52 7.43 5.40
CA LEU A 63 -19.19 6.34 6.10
C LEU A 63 -19.22 6.59 7.63
N LEU A 64 -18.10 7.02 8.21
CA LEU A 64 -18.03 7.33 9.64
C LEU A 64 -18.93 8.52 10.00
N ALA A 65 -18.95 9.56 9.17
CA ALA A 65 -19.83 10.72 9.38
C ALA A 65 -21.30 10.32 9.35
N LEU A 66 -21.70 9.48 8.39
CA LEU A 66 -23.05 8.92 8.31
C LEU A 66 -23.39 8.04 9.52
N PHE A 67 -22.46 7.20 9.94
CA PHE A 67 -22.62 6.37 11.14
C PHE A 67 -22.82 7.20 12.40
N VAL A 68 -21.99 8.22 12.63
CA VAL A 68 -22.11 9.13 13.79
C VAL A 68 -23.44 9.87 13.74
N ARG A 69 -23.83 10.40 12.57
CA ARG A 69 -25.13 11.06 12.40
C ARG A 69 -26.27 10.12 12.74
N PHE A 70 -26.27 8.91 12.18
CA PHE A 70 -27.26 7.88 12.46
C PHE A 70 -27.32 7.56 13.95
N TRP A 71 -26.15 7.35 14.58
CA TRP A 71 -26.05 7.04 16.00
C TRP A 71 -26.66 8.14 16.88
N LEU A 72 -26.36 9.42 16.60
CA LEU A 72 -26.93 10.56 17.33
C LEU A 72 -28.44 10.69 17.14
N THR A 73 -28.96 10.35 15.96
CA THR A 73 -30.41 10.43 15.69
C THR A 73 -31.19 9.24 16.22
N SER A 74 -30.57 8.07 16.35
CA SER A 74 -31.23 6.81 16.71
C SER A 74 -31.00 6.38 18.15
N THR A 75 -30.05 7.00 18.86
CA THR A 75 -29.73 6.67 20.26
C THR A 75 -30.24 7.76 21.20
N PRO A 76 -31.39 7.58 21.85
CA PRO A 76 -31.91 8.57 22.79
C PRO A 76 -30.97 8.72 24.00
N ALA A 77 -30.85 9.95 24.51
CA ALA A 77 -30.08 10.21 25.73
C ALA A 77 -30.72 9.48 26.92
N LEU A 78 -29.88 8.80 27.70
CA LEU A 78 -30.33 8.10 28.90
C LEU A 78 -30.58 9.08 30.06
N PRO A 79 -31.57 8.80 30.92
CA PRO A 79 -31.75 9.54 32.17
C PRO A 79 -30.45 9.53 32.99
N GLU A 80 -30.14 10.66 33.64
CA GLU A 80 -28.93 10.87 34.45
C GLU A 80 -28.56 9.70 35.39
N PRO A 81 -29.50 9.09 36.17
CA PRO A 81 -29.15 7.97 37.05
C PRO A 81 -28.68 6.71 36.30
N ALA A 82 -29.07 6.52 35.04
CA ALA A 82 -28.65 5.37 34.24
C ALA A 82 -27.33 5.62 33.47
N GLN A 83 -26.86 6.87 33.38
CA GLN A 83 -25.69 7.21 32.57
C GLN A 83 -24.41 6.55 33.06
N ALA A 84 -24.17 6.51 34.38
CA ALA A 84 -22.97 5.90 34.95
C ALA A 84 -22.88 4.39 34.63
N ALA A 85 -24.00 3.67 34.82
CA ALA A 85 -24.08 2.25 34.50
C ALA A 85 -23.92 1.99 32.99
N ALA A 86 -24.54 2.83 32.15
CA ALA A 86 -24.42 2.72 30.69
C ALA A 86 -23.00 3.00 30.19
N ARG A 87 -22.30 3.99 30.75
CA ARG A 87 -20.88 4.26 30.46
C ARG A 87 -20.01 3.06 30.83
N ALA A 88 -20.14 2.56 32.05
CA ALA A 88 -19.39 1.38 32.50
C ALA A 88 -19.65 0.14 31.63
N GLN A 89 -20.88 -0.05 31.15
CA GLN A 89 -21.21 -1.13 30.23
C GLN A 89 -20.65 -0.89 28.82
N GLY A 90 -20.62 0.37 28.37
CA GLY A 90 -20.00 0.78 27.12
C GLY A 90 -18.51 0.47 27.10
N ASP A 91 -17.79 0.84 28.16
CA ASP A 91 -16.35 0.58 28.29
C ASP A 91 -16.04 -0.92 28.21
N LYS A 92 -16.79 -1.75 28.95
CA LYS A 92 -16.64 -3.22 28.89
C LYS A 92 -16.89 -3.79 27.49
N ARG A 93 -17.88 -3.25 26.77
CA ARG A 93 -18.18 -3.67 25.39
C ARG A 93 -17.06 -3.24 24.44
N TYR A 94 -16.49 -2.05 24.64
CA TYR A 94 -15.38 -1.55 23.84
C TYR A 94 -14.12 -2.41 24.04
N ASP A 95 -13.78 -2.76 25.27
CA ASP A 95 -12.64 -3.64 25.57
C ASP A 95 -12.80 -5.01 24.86
N GLY A 96 -13.99 -5.61 24.96
CA GLY A 96 -14.29 -6.86 24.26
C GLY A 96 -14.24 -6.74 22.73
N PHE A 97 -14.69 -5.61 22.18
CA PHE A 97 -14.55 -5.30 20.75
C PHE A 97 -13.07 -5.20 20.35
N MET A 98 -12.25 -4.49 21.12
CA MET A 98 -10.82 -4.34 20.85
C MET A 98 -10.08 -5.67 20.90
N GLU A 99 -10.43 -6.54 21.85
CA GLU A 99 -9.90 -7.91 21.93
C GLU A 99 -10.29 -8.74 20.70
N ALA A 100 -11.57 -8.69 20.29
CA ALA A 100 -12.05 -9.39 19.10
C ALA A 100 -11.40 -8.87 17.81
N LEU A 101 -11.24 -7.55 17.68
CA LEU A 101 -10.56 -6.90 16.57
C LEU A 101 -9.09 -7.33 16.51
N GLY A 102 -8.38 -7.28 17.64
CA GLY A 102 -6.99 -7.72 17.74
C GLY A 102 -6.81 -9.18 17.31
N LYS A 103 -7.71 -10.08 17.76
CA LYS A 103 -7.73 -11.48 17.33
C LYS A 103 -7.98 -11.63 15.82
N ARG A 104 -8.89 -10.84 15.24
CA ARG A 104 -9.16 -10.87 13.79
C ARG A 104 -7.96 -10.39 12.98
N LEU A 105 -7.34 -9.27 13.37
CA LEU A 105 -6.15 -8.74 12.71
C LEU A 105 -4.97 -9.71 12.77
N ALA A 106 -4.80 -10.43 13.89
CA ALA A 106 -3.76 -11.45 14.04
C ALA A 106 -4.01 -12.73 13.20
N LYS A 107 -5.27 -13.04 12.86
CA LYS A 107 -5.66 -14.29 12.16
C LYS A 107 -5.90 -14.12 10.65
N GLY A 108 -6.15 -12.90 10.15
CA GLY A 108 -6.42 -12.59 8.74
C GLY A 108 -7.82 -13.02 8.25
N PRO A 109 -8.27 -12.61 7.04
CA PRO A 109 -7.76 -11.56 6.15
C PRO A 109 -8.30 -10.16 6.50
N ASN A 110 -7.72 -9.11 5.89
CA ASN A 110 -8.20 -7.73 6.04
C ASN A 110 -9.60 -7.59 5.47
N VAL A 111 -10.46 -6.75 6.09
CA VAL A 111 -11.76 -6.30 5.54
C VAL A 111 -11.65 -5.89 4.06
N ARG A 112 -10.50 -5.34 3.65
CA ARG A 112 -10.19 -4.99 2.26
C ARG A 112 -10.37 -6.14 1.25
N GLN A 113 -10.26 -7.40 1.66
CA GLN A 113 -10.46 -8.55 0.76
C GLN A 113 -11.95 -8.91 0.59
N GLU A 114 -12.83 -8.39 1.45
CA GLU A 114 -14.28 -8.56 1.37
C GLU A 114 -14.95 -7.44 0.54
N ILE A 115 -14.19 -6.38 0.20
CA ILE A 115 -14.64 -5.27 -0.65
C ILE A 115 -14.21 -5.57 -2.09
N PRO A 116 -15.15 -5.77 -3.04
CA PRO A 116 -14.80 -5.92 -4.44
C PRO A 116 -14.02 -4.70 -4.94
N GLU A 117 -12.79 -4.91 -5.43
CA GLU A 117 -12.05 -3.85 -6.11
C GLU A 117 -12.75 -3.58 -7.45
N ASP A 118 -13.30 -2.38 -7.63
CA ASP A 118 -13.70 -1.88 -8.96
C ASP A 118 -12.43 -1.75 -9.80
N HIS A 119 -12.16 -2.78 -10.62
CA HIS A 119 -11.13 -2.70 -11.64
C HIS A 119 -11.72 -1.97 -12.84
N PRO A 120 -11.30 -0.74 -13.18
CA PRO A 120 -11.62 -0.20 -14.49
C PRO A 120 -11.05 -1.15 -15.53
N ARG A 121 -11.91 -1.67 -16.41
CA ARG A 121 -11.49 -2.53 -17.53
C ARG A 121 -10.44 -1.78 -18.34
N ALA A 122 -9.21 -2.29 -18.33
CA ALA A 122 -8.21 -1.91 -19.31
C ALA A 122 -8.66 -2.52 -20.65
N GLY A 123 -9.45 -1.76 -21.41
CA GLY A 123 -9.95 -2.20 -22.70
C GLY A 123 -11.08 -1.32 -23.20
N ASP A 124 -10.77 -0.04 -23.41
CA ASP A 124 -11.47 0.85 -24.34
C ASP A 124 -10.41 1.86 -24.87
N LEU A 125 -9.56 1.37 -25.78
CA LEU A 125 -8.79 2.14 -26.76
C LEU A 125 -8.89 1.41 -28.09
#